data_AF-A0A662T947-F1
#
_entry.id   AF-A0A662T947-F1
#
_cell.length_a   1.000
_cell.length_b   1.000
_cell.length_c   1.000
_cell.angle_alpha   90.00
_cell.angle_beta   90.00
_cell.angle_gamma   90.00
#
_symmetry.space_group_name_H-M   'P 1'
#
loop_
_entity.id
_entity.type
_entity.pdbx_description
1 polymer ?
#
loop_
_entity_poly.entity_id
_entity_poly.type
_entity_poly.pdbx_seq_one_letter_code
_entity_poly.pdbx_strand_id
1 'polypeptide(L)' 'MGEKLAMVVFSGSADRLIGMAILAGAASAMDWEVDIFLQLWGVYAF' A
#
# COMPACT_ATOMS: atom_id res chain seq x y z
N MET A 1 2.62 -19.31 7.79
CA MET A 1 2.85 -18.40 6.66
C MET A 1 1.61 -17.54 6.60
N GLY A 2 1.73 -16.24 6.90
CA GLY A 2 0.60 -15.32 6.79
C GLY A 2 0.14 -15.19 5.34
N GLU A 3 -1.07 -14.67 5.13
CA GLU A 3 -1.56 -14.30 3.80
C GLU A 3 -0.72 -13.15 3.22
N LYS A 4 -0.93 -12.82 1.93
CA LYS A 4 -0.17 -11.77 1.24
C LYS A 4 -1.08 -10.70 0.64
N LEU A 5 -0.73 -9.44 0.87
CA LEU A 5 -1.30 -8.27 0.20
C LEU A 5 -0.29 -7.68 -0.77
N ALA A 6 -0.59 -7.70 -2.06
CA ALA A 6 0.20 -7.02 -3.10
C ALA A 6 -0.61 -5.86 -3.69
N MET A 7 -0.06 -4.65 -3.68
CA MET A 7 -0.74 -3.44 -4.15
C MET A 7 0.11 -2.65 -5.16
N VAL A 8 -0.52 -2.20 -6.24
CA VAL A 8 0.05 -1.21 -7.15
C VAL A 8 -0.48 0.17 -6.77
N VAL A 9 0.42 1.06 -6.37
CA VAL A 9 0.07 2.44 -6.00
C VAL A 9 0.36 3.36 -7.18
N PHE A 10 -0.68 3.59 -7.97
CA PHE A 10 -0.64 4.46 -9.15
C PHE A 10 -0.80 5.95 -8.79
N SER A 11 -1.69 6.26 -7.86
CA SER A 11 -2.08 7.63 -7.51
C SER A 11 -1.17 8.21 -6.43
N GLY A 12 -0.81 9.48 -6.58
CA GLY A 12 -0.04 10.25 -5.58
C GLY A 12 -0.90 11.23 -4.76
N SER A 13 -2.23 11.24 -4.94
CA SER A 13 -3.10 12.15 -4.18
C SER A 13 -3.32 11.65 -2.75
N ALA A 14 -3.37 12.58 -1.80
CA ALA A 14 -3.41 12.26 -0.38
C ALA A 14 -4.60 11.36 0.01
N ASP A 15 -5.78 11.57 -0.58
CA ASP A 15 -6.98 10.76 -0.35
C ASP A 15 -6.77 9.28 -0.70
N ARG A 16 -6.03 8.99 -1.77
CA ARG A 16 -5.71 7.62 -2.19
C ARG A 16 -4.61 7.00 -1.35
N LEU A 17 -3.60 7.79 -0.98
CA LEU A 17 -2.49 7.34 -0.15
C LEU A 17 -2.94 7.01 1.28
N ILE A 18 -3.90 7.75 1.83
CA ILE A 18 -4.52 7.41 3.13
C ILE A 18 -5.20 6.05 3.05
N GLY A 19 -5.98 5.78 1.99
CA GLY A 19 -6.60 4.48 1.78
C GLY A 19 -5.57 3.34 1.67
N MET A 20 -4.49 3.57 0.92
CA MET A 20 -3.37 2.62 0.82
C MET A 20 -2.72 2.35 2.18
N ALA A 21 -2.46 3.40 2.98
CA ALA A 21 -1.86 3.27 4.29
C ALA A 21 -2.75 2.47 5.27
N ILE A 22 -4.07 2.66 5.21
CA ILE A 22 -5.03 1.89 6.01
C ILE A 22 -4.94 0.40 5.67
N LEU A 23 -4.93 0.03 4.39
CA LEU A 23 -4.84 -1.36 3.94
C LEU A 23 -3.51 -2.01 4.33
N ALA A 24 -2.39 -1.33 4.05
CA ALA A 24 -1.06 -1.82 4.40
C ALA A 24 -0.90 -2.00 5.92
N GLY A 25 -1.39 -1.04 6.70
CA GLY A 25 -1.34 -1.09 8.17
C GLY A 25 -2.18 -2.24 8.74
N ALA A 26 -3.41 -2.41 8.26
CA ALA A 26 -4.28 -3.50 8.69
C ALA A 26 -3.70 -4.88 8.34
N ALA A 27 -3.18 -5.05 7.12
CA ALA A 27 -2.53 -6.29 6.70
C ALA A 27 -1.28 -6.59 7.54
N SER A 28 -0.44 -5.58 7.79
CA SER A 28 0.73 -5.72 8.66
C SER A 28 0.34 -6.13 10.09
N ALA A 29 -0.76 -5.57 10.63
CA ALA A 29 -1.26 -5.92 11.96
C ALA A 29 -1.83 -7.35 12.05
N MET A 30 -2.13 -7.99 10.92
CA MET A 30 -2.54 -9.39 10.83
C MET A 30 -1.37 -10.34 10.53
N ASP A 31 -0.12 -9.85 10.59
CA ASP A 31 1.09 -10.57 10.20
C ASP A 31 1.08 -11.04 8.74
N TRP A 32 0.41 -10.30 7.85
CA TRP A 32 0.46 -10.55 6.39
C TRP A 32 1.72 -9.94 5.78
N GLU A 33 2.21 -10.57 4.72
CA GLU A 33 3.26 -9.98 3.88
C GLU A 33 2.66 -8.85 3.02
N VAL A 34 3.27 -7.67 3.03
CA VAL A 34 2.79 -6.49 2.29
C VAL A 34 3.80 -6.06 1.24
N ASP A 35 3.46 -6.24 -0.03
CA ASP A 35 4.23 -5.75 -1.17
C ASP A 35 3.57 -4.51 -1.76
N ILE A 36 4.33 -3.43 -1.85
CA ILE A 36 3.89 -2.16 -2.44
C ILE A 36 4.75 -1.87 -3.67
N PHE A 37 4.11 -1.83 -4.83
CA PHE A 37 4.74 -1.39 -6.08
C PHE A 37 4.29 0.04 -6.40
N LEU A 38 5.22 0.99 -6.31
CA LEU A 38 4.97 2.38 -6.65
C LEU A 38 5.06 2.56 -8.17
N GLN A 39 4.01 3.10 -8.78
CA GLN A 39 3.96 3.36 -10.22
C GLN A 39 3.45 4.77 -10.49
N LEU A 40 3.99 5.42 -11.52
CA LEU A 40 3.55 6.73 -12.02
C LEU A 40 3.49 7.79 -10.91
N TRP A 41 2.32 8.28 -10.55
CA TRP A 41 2.19 9.37 -9.58
C TRP A 41 2.48 8.93 -8.15
N GLY A 42 2.30 7.64 -7.84
CA GLY A 42 2.57 7.09 -6.52
C GLY A 42 4.04 7.17 -6.11
N VAL A 43 4.98 7.27 -7.06
CA VAL A 43 6.41 7.40 -6.75
C VAL A 43 6.77 8.75 -6.14
N TYR A 44 6.03 9.82 -6.46
CA TYR A 44 6.31 11.17 -5.97
C TYR A 44 5.81 11.43 -4.54
N ALA A 45 5.20 10.43 -3.91
CA ALA A 45 4.65 10.53 -2.57
C ALA A 45 5.64 10.08 -1.46
N PHE A 46 6.84 9.65 -1.84
CA PHE A 46 7.90 9.11 -0.99
C PHE A 46 9.24 9.74 -1.34
#